data_AF-A0A939X4M8-F1
#
_entry.id   AF-A0A939X4M8-F1
#
_cell.length_a   1.000
_cell.length_b   1.000
_cell.length_c   1.000
_cell.angle_alpha   90.00
_cell.angle_beta   90.00
_cell.angle_gamma   90.00
#
_symmetry.space_group_name_H-M   'P 1'
#
loop_
_entity.id
_entity.type
_entity.pdbx_description
1 polymer ?
#
loop_
_entity_poly.entity_id
_entity_poly.type
_entity_poly.pdbx_seq_one_letter_code
_entity_poly.pdbx_strand_id
1 'polypeptide(L)'
;MDEDARKKLEEQGVVFYYNREERLKRMPESAKLYNGELQRKRGLFRALLDAPGGKYILSAIGILIAVIALLAILHKPNENTVGGITASAKAFAYEDKIYVNLKFDKDENAKNAAVLAEITAVNNEDTAVDSKTLTGEYTGEELALRTTFSDFEIQKVTVKITVNGEDKTLSAAVER
;
A
#
# COMPACT_ATOMS: atom_id res chain seq x y z
N MET A 1 47.56 28.52 11.55
CA MET A 1 48.78 29.33 11.60
C MET A 1 49.28 29.33 10.18
N ASP A 2 49.26 30.49 9.53
CA ASP A 2 49.64 30.60 8.13
C ASP A 2 51.12 30.24 7.99
N GLU A 3 51.45 29.55 6.90
CA GLU A 3 52.78 28.99 6.65
C GLU A 3 53.87 30.08 6.69
N ASP A 4 53.51 31.28 6.25
CA ASP A 4 54.34 32.49 6.28
C ASP A 4 54.64 33.00 7.71
N ALA A 5 53.70 32.84 8.64
CA ALA A 5 53.90 33.23 10.04
C ALA A 5 54.82 32.24 10.77
N ARG A 6 54.76 30.95 10.40
CA ARG A 6 55.62 29.91 10.95
C ARG A 6 57.08 30.10 10.51
N LYS A 7 57.29 30.41 9.24
CA LYS A 7 58.63 30.62 8.67
C LYS A 7 59.35 31.81 9.30
N LYS A 8 58.63 32.90 9.57
CA LYS A 8 59.17 34.08 10.30
C LYS A 8 59.61 33.77 11.73
N LEU A 9 58.96 32.84 12.41
CA LEU A 9 59.30 32.45 13.78
C LEU A 9 60.44 31.43 13.83
N GLU A 10 60.57 30.58 12.80
CA GLU A 10 61.75 29.70 12.63
C GLU A 10 63.02 30.52 12.35
N GLU A 11 62.94 31.62 11.57
CA GLU A 11 64.04 32.57 11.38
C GLU A 11 64.45 33.30 12.67
N GLN A 12 63.53 33.44 13.64
CA GLN A 12 63.80 34.00 14.97
C GLN A 12 64.33 32.94 15.97
N GLY A 13 64.68 31.74 15.49
CA GLY A 13 65.28 30.67 16.29
C GLY A 13 64.27 29.84 17.08
N VAL A 14 62.96 30.00 16.86
CA VAL A 14 61.93 29.19 17.52
C VAL A 14 61.76 27.87 16.76
N VAL A 15 62.21 26.77 17.36
CA VAL A 15 62.10 25.43 16.77
C VAL A 15 60.74 24.83 17.11
N PHE A 16 59.90 24.62 16.10
CA PHE A 16 58.60 23.95 16.26
C PHE A 16 58.74 22.43 16.11
N TYR A 17 58.69 21.70 17.23
CA TYR A 17 58.69 20.24 17.24
C TYR A 17 57.36 19.61 16.80
N TYR A 18 56.31 20.41 16.65
CA TYR A 18 54.97 19.93 16.35
C TYR A 18 54.65 20.06 14.86
N ASN A 19 54.60 18.93 14.15
CA ASN A 19 54.16 18.86 12.75
C ASN A 19 52.73 18.31 12.63
N ARG A 20 51.77 19.20 12.34
CA ARG A 20 50.35 18.86 12.24
C ARG A 20 50.08 17.84 11.12
N GLU A 21 50.74 17.97 9.98
CA GLU A 21 50.48 17.12 8.81
C GLU A 21 50.96 15.68 9.03
N GLU A 22 52.14 15.51 9.63
CA GLU A 22 52.64 14.17 9.98
C GLU A 22 51.77 13.48 11.03
N ARG A 23 51.20 14.25 11.96
CA ARG A 23 50.27 13.72 12.97
C ARG A 23 48.95 13.28 12.36
N LEU A 24 48.45 14.02 11.38
CA LEU A 24 47.24 13.63 10.62
C LEU A 24 47.48 12.36 9.79
N LYS A 25 48.66 12.22 9.18
CA LYS A 25 49.05 10.99 8.47
C LYS A 25 49.10 9.76 9.38
N ARG A 26 49.55 9.91 10.63
CA ARG A 26 49.65 8.84 11.65
C ARG A 26 48.40 8.70 12.53
N MET A 27 47.30 9.37 12.19
CA MET A 27 46.10 9.40 13.03
C MET A 27 45.40 8.02 13.06
N PRO A 28 44.95 7.53 14.23
CA PRO A 28 44.17 6.29 14.32
C PRO A 28 42.82 6.43 13.59
N GLU A 29 42.33 5.32 13.02
CA GLU A 29 41.13 5.32 12.15
C GLU A 29 39.88 5.92 12.81
N SER A 30 39.67 5.68 14.11
CA SER A 30 38.56 6.25 14.88
C SER A 30 38.58 7.78 14.91
N ALA A 31 39.76 8.38 14.88
CA ALA A 31 39.92 9.83 14.94
C ALA A 31 39.87 10.46 13.52
N LYS A 32 40.19 9.70 12.46
CA LYS A 32 39.96 10.11 11.05
C LYS A 32 38.47 10.26 10.69
N LEU A 33 37.59 9.51 11.36
CA LEU A 33 36.13 9.67 11.27
C LEU A 33 35.65 11.03 11.80
N TYR A 34 36.23 11.51 12.91
CA TYR A 34 35.89 12.81 13.51
C TYR A 34 36.43 14.00 12.69
N ASN A 35 37.57 13.84 12.04
CA ASN A 35 38.16 14.87 11.17
C ASN A 35 37.53 14.95 9.77
N GLY A 36 36.52 14.13 9.47
CA GLY A 36 35.78 14.18 8.20
C GLY A 36 36.50 13.55 7.00
N GLU A 37 37.71 13.03 7.16
CA GLU A 37 38.45 12.34 6.09
C GLU A 37 37.85 10.97 5.74
N LEU A 38 37.23 10.29 6.71
CA LEU A 38 36.44 9.07 6.48
C LEU A 38 34.95 9.41 6.48
N GLN A 39 34.40 9.71 5.30
CA GLN A 39 32.95 9.69 5.13
C GLN A 39 32.45 8.26 5.32
N ARG A 40 31.59 8.02 6.31
CA ARG A 40 30.94 6.72 6.55
C ARG A 40 29.95 6.42 5.42
N LYS A 41 30.45 6.06 4.23
CA LYS A 41 29.64 5.62 3.10
C LYS A 41 29.37 4.13 3.20
N ARG A 42 28.45 3.74 4.09
CA ARG A 42 27.76 2.46 3.97
C ARG A 42 26.28 2.78 3.80
N GLY A 43 25.79 2.69 2.56
CA GLY A 43 24.36 2.82 2.29
C GLY A 43 23.57 1.84 3.16
N LEU A 44 22.36 2.24 3.56
CA LEU A 44 21.50 1.48 4.48
C LEU A 44 21.41 -0.02 4.10
N PHE A 45 21.29 -0.30 2.79
CA PHE A 45 21.23 -1.66 2.26
C PHE A 45 22.55 -2.43 2.39
N ARG A 46 23.71 -1.81 2.18
CA ARG A 46 25.01 -2.49 2.35
C ARG A 46 25.29 -2.75 3.83
N ALA A 47 25.01 -1.78 4.70
CA ALA A 47 25.18 -1.96 6.14
C ALA A 47 24.31 -3.09 6.69
N LEU A 48 23.10 -3.26 6.16
CA LEU A 48 22.19 -4.34 6.55
C LEU A 48 22.57 -5.68 5.93
N LEU A 49 23.07 -5.72 4.70
CA LEU A 49 23.51 -6.96 4.04
C LEU A 49 24.81 -7.51 4.64
N ASP A 50 25.70 -6.62 5.10
CA ASP A 50 27.01 -6.97 5.68
C ASP A 50 26.91 -7.47 7.14
N ALA A 51 25.76 -7.30 7.79
CA ALA A 51 25.55 -7.77 9.16
C ALA A 51 25.36 -9.30 9.22
N PRO A 52 25.95 -10.01 10.20
CA PRO A 52 25.75 -11.45 10.34
C PRO A 52 24.27 -11.72 10.66
N GLY A 53 23.54 -12.25 9.67
CA GLY A 53 22.10 -12.49 9.76
C GLY A 53 21.22 -11.56 8.93
N GLY A 54 21.75 -10.41 8.48
CA GLY A 54 20.95 -9.40 7.77
C GLY A 54 20.42 -9.85 6.41
N LYS A 55 21.13 -10.76 5.73
CA LYS A 55 20.65 -11.44 4.52
C LYS A 55 19.37 -12.26 4.74
N TYR A 56 19.22 -12.89 5.90
CA TYR A 56 18.02 -13.68 6.23
C TYR A 56 16.84 -12.79 6.59
N ILE A 57 17.11 -11.66 7.27
CA ILE A 57 16.08 -10.64 7.58
C ILE A 57 15.55 -10.03 6.28
N LEU A 58 16.44 -9.63 5.36
CA LEU A 58 16.05 -9.10 4.06
C LEU A 58 15.26 -10.12 3.23
N SER A 59 15.67 -11.40 3.23
CA SER A 59 14.89 -12.44 2.55
C SER A 59 13.52 -12.65 3.19
N ALA A 60 13.43 -12.59 4.53
CA ALA A 60 12.15 -12.75 5.23
C ALA A 60 11.20 -11.59 4.91
N ILE A 61 11.69 -10.35 4.89
CA ILE A 61 10.91 -9.17 4.48
C ILE A 61 10.47 -9.31 3.02
N GLY A 62 11.36 -9.76 2.13
CA GLY A 62 11.03 -9.99 0.73
C GLY A 62 9.93 -11.03 0.55
N ILE A 63 9.98 -12.14 1.28
CA ILE A 63 8.94 -13.17 1.27
C ILE A 63 7.63 -12.61 1.82
N LEU A 64 7.65 -11.84 2.91
CA LEU A 64 6.45 -11.22 3.46
C LEU A 64 5.78 -10.28 2.46
N ILE A 65 6.55 -9.42 1.79
CA ILE A 65 6.05 -8.54 0.73
C ILE A 65 5.47 -9.36 -0.43
N ALA A 66 6.14 -10.44 -0.83
CA ALA A 66 5.65 -11.31 -1.89
C ALA A 66 4.32 -11.99 -1.53
N VAL A 67 4.16 -12.45 -0.28
CA VAL A 67 2.90 -13.04 0.21
C VAL A 67 1.79 -12.00 0.23
N ILE A 68 2.06 -10.80 0.73
CA ILE A 68 1.07 -9.71 0.74
C ILE A 68 0.64 -9.34 -0.68
N ALA A 69 1.59 -9.23 -1.61
CA ALA A 69 1.31 -8.96 -3.01
C ALA A 69 0.47 -10.08 -3.65
N LEU A 70 0.79 -11.35 -3.37
CA LEU A 70 0.03 -12.50 -3.86
C LEU A 70 -1.42 -12.48 -3.35
N LEU A 71 -1.61 -12.22 -2.05
CA LEU A 71 -2.93 -12.11 -1.44
C LEU A 71 -3.74 -10.95 -2.05
N ALA A 72 -3.10 -9.81 -2.32
CA ALA A 72 -3.75 -8.67 -2.98
C ALA A 72 -4.24 -9.01 -4.40
N ILE A 73 -3.48 -9.81 -5.16
CA ILE A 73 -3.86 -10.24 -6.52
C ILE A 73 -5.00 -11.27 -6.48
N LEU A 74 -5.00 -12.17 -5.49
CA LEU A 74 -6.03 -13.19 -5.34
C LEU A 74 -7.34 -12.63 -4.79
N HIS A 75 -7.32 -11.49 -4.10
CA HIS A 75 -8.51 -10.89 -3.54
C HIS A 75 -9.36 -10.26 -4.64
N LYS A 76 -10.49 -10.89 -4.94
CA LYS A 76 -11.53 -10.34 -5.82
C LYS A 76 -12.60 -9.65 -4.97
N PRO A 77 -12.54 -8.33 -4.76
CA PRO A 77 -13.48 -7.64 -3.88
C PRO A 77 -14.91 -7.58 -4.45
N ASN A 78 -15.06 -7.84 -5.75
CA ASN A 78 -16.31 -7.69 -6.49
C ASN A 78 -17.14 -8.99 -6.56
N GLU A 79 -16.62 -10.13 -6.13
CA GLU A 79 -17.28 -11.44 -6.19
C GLU A 79 -17.19 -12.13 -4.82
N ASN A 80 -18.32 -12.63 -4.31
CA ASN A 80 -18.32 -13.40 -3.06
C ASN A 80 -19.58 -14.28 -2.96
N THR A 81 -19.51 -15.31 -2.13
CA THR A 81 -20.64 -16.19 -1.85
C THR A 81 -21.32 -15.76 -0.55
N VAL A 82 -22.64 -15.56 -0.59
CA VAL A 82 -23.48 -15.12 0.54
C VAL A 82 -24.71 -16.01 0.64
N GLY A 83 -24.95 -16.62 1.80
CA GLY A 83 -26.07 -17.55 1.97
C GLY A 83 -26.01 -18.74 1.01
N GLY A 84 -24.81 -19.15 0.57
CA GLY A 84 -24.60 -20.19 -0.43
C GLY A 84 -24.68 -19.73 -1.89
N ILE A 85 -25.11 -18.50 -2.18
CA ILE A 85 -25.30 -17.99 -3.54
C ILE A 85 -24.11 -17.11 -3.94
N THR A 86 -23.54 -17.35 -5.12
CA THR A 86 -22.46 -16.52 -5.66
C THR A 86 -23.02 -15.20 -6.19
N ALA A 87 -22.49 -14.09 -5.67
CA ALA A 87 -22.87 -12.74 -6.04
C ALA A 87 -21.67 -11.99 -6.64
N SER A 88 -21.92 -11.20 -7.67
CA SER A 88 -20.94 -10.34 -8.34
C SER A 88 -21.48 -8.92 -8.51
N ALA A 89 -20.67 -7.92 -8.17
CA ALA A 89 -20.99 -6.51 -8.33
C ALA A 89 -20.13 -5.90 -9.44
N LYS A 90 -20.76 -5.17 -10.36
CA LYS A 90 -20.09 -4.38 -11.40
C LYS A 90 -20.62 -2.96 -11.37
N ALA A 91 -19.72 -2.00 -11.57
CA ALA A 91 -20.07 -0.60 -11.69
C ALA A 91 -19.36 0.01 -12.90
N PHE A 92 -20.08 0.75 -13.72
CA PHE A 92 -19.52 1.45 -14.87
C PHE A 92 -20.16 2.84 -15.01
N ALA A 93 -19.37 3.81 -15.43
CA ALA A 93 -19.81 5.14 -15.77
C ALA A 93 -20.25 5.17 -17.23
N TYR A 94 -21.37 5.83 -17.50
CA TYR A 94 -21.83 6.10 -18.85
C TYR A 94 -22.61 7.41 -18.85
N GLU A 95 -22.22 8.33 -19.74
CA GLU A 95 -22.66 9.73 -19.71
C GLU A 95 -22.37 10.35 -18.33
N ASP A 96 -23.39 10.88 -17.65
CA ASP A 96 -23.30 11.52 -16.32
C ASP A 96 -23.84 10.61 -15.19
N LYS A 97 -23.86 9.30 -15.42
CA LYS A 97 -24.43 8.32 -14.49
C LYS A 97 -23.52 7.14 -14.27
N ILE A 98 -23.58 6.60 -13.06
CA ILE A 98 -22.92 5.36 -12.70
C ILE A 98 -23.96 4.28 -12.58
N TYR A 99 -23.83 3.26 -13.43
CA TYR A 99 -24.67 2.09 -13.45
C TYR A 99 -24.06 1.03 -12.56
N VAL A 100 -24.85 0.53 -11.62
CA VAL A 100 -24.45 -0.55 -10.73
C VAL A 100 -25.31 -1.76 -11.05
N ASN A 101 -24.66 -2.88 -11.32
CA ASN A 101 -25.29 -4.16 -11.57
C ASN A 101 -24.79 -5.16 -10.52
N LEU A 102 -25.69 -5.59 -9.65
CA LEU A 102 -25.47 -6.68 -8.72
C LEU A 102 -26.13 -7.93 -9.28
N LYS A 103 -25.34 -8.96 -9.54
CA LYS A 103 -25.79 -10.22 -10.13
C LYS A 103 -25.62 -11.36 -9.13
N PHE A 104 -26.63 -12.21 -9.03
CA PHE A 104 -26.60 -13.49 -8.34
C PHE A 104 -26.64 -14.59 -9.38
N ASP A 105 -25.64 -15.46 -9.38
CA ASP A 105 -25.55 -16.56 -10.32
C ASP A 105 -26.55 -17.68 -9.97
N LYS A 106 -26.94 -18.44 -10.99
CA LYS A 106 -27.80 -19.60 -10.85
C LYS A 106 -27.16 -20.64 -9.92
N ASP A 107 -27.94 -21.10 -8.95
CA ASP A 107 -27.62 -22.19 -8.04
C ASP A 107 -28.89 -22.99 -7.77
N GLU A 108 -28.90 -24.24 -8.24
CA GLU A 108 -30.04 -25.15 -8.15
C GLU A 108 -30.32 -25.65 -6.72
N ASN A 109 -29.34 -25.50 -5.82
CA ASN A 109 -29.46 -25.92 -4.42
C ASN A 109 -30.10 -24.85 -3.53
N ALA A 110 -29.97 -23.57 -3.91
CA ALA A 110 -30.54 -22.45 -3.19
C ALA A 110 -31.95 -22.14 -3.74
N LYS A 111 -32.98 -22.33 -2.91
CA LYS A 111 -34.38 -22.06 -3.29
C LYS A 111 -34.99 -21.01 -2.38
N ASN A 112 -35.67 -20.03 -2.98
CA ASN A 112 -36.43 -18.95 -2.34
C ASN A 112 -35.70 -18.27 -1.18
N ALA A 113 -34.83 -17.32 -1.52
CA ALA A 113 -34.15 -16.48 -0.54
C ALA A 113 -34.50 -15.01 -0.77
N ALA A 114 -34.89 -14.32 0.31
CA ALA A 114 -35.02 -12.87 0.27
C ALA A 114 -33.63 -12.24 0.26
N VAL A 115 -33.39 -11.38 -0.72
CA VAL A 115 -32.14 -10.65 -0.89
C VAL A 115 -32.38 -9.19 -0.55
N LEU A 116 -31.58 -8.66 0.37
CA LEU A 116 -31.50 -7.23 0.64
C LEU A 116 -30.09 -6.75 0.29
N ALA A 117 -29.99 -5.73 -0.55
CA ALA A 117 -28.73 -5.17 -0.99
C ALA A 117 -28.71 -3.66 -0.72
N GLU A 118 -27.82 -3.21 0.16
CA GLU A 118 -27.54 -1.81 0.42
C GLU A 118 -26.30 -1.39 -0.38
N ILE A 119 -26.50 -0.54 -1.37
CA ILE A 119 -25.47 -0.08 -2.29
C ILE A 119 -25.09 1.34 -1.90
N THR A 120 -23.83 1.55 -1.52
CA THR A 120 -23.28 2.85 -1.14
C THR A 120 -22.28 3.31 -2.20
N ALA A 121 -22.48 4.51 -2.72
CA ALA A 121 -21.54 5.16 -3.63
C ALA A 121 -20.48 5.92 -2.83
N VAL A 122 -19.21 5.76 -3.20
CA VAL A 122 -18.07 6.30 -2.47
C VAL A 122 -17.17 7.12 -3.39
N ASN A 123 -16.78 8.31 -2.95
CA ASN A 123 -15.91 9.23 -3.69
C ASN A 123 -14.41 8.91 -3.50
N ASN A 124 -13.55 9.77 -4.06
CA ASN A 124 -12.08 9.66 -3.95
C ASN A 124 -11.53 9.84 -2.52
N GLU A 125 -12.32 10.40 -1.61
CA GLU A 125 -11.96 10.61 -0.19
C GLU A 125 -12.48 9.49 0.72
N ASP A 126 -12.88 8.34 0.14
CA ASP A 126 -13.52 7.23 0.84
C ASP A 126 -14.79 7.62 1.61
N THR A 127 -15.43 8.72 1.22
CA THR A 127 -16.64 9.23 1.85
C THR A 127 -17.88 8.74 1.09
N ALA A 128 -18.88 8.27 1.83
CA ALA A 128 -20.17 7.87 1.28
C ALA A 128 -20.93 9.12 0.79
N VAL A 129 -21.28 9.13 -0.50
CA VAL A 129 -21.96 10.26 -1.14
C VAL A 129 -23.47 10.03 -1.24
N ASP A 130 -23.86 8.80 -1.58
CA ASP A 130 -25.25 8.40 -1.74
C ASP A 130 -25.40 6.91 -1.43
N SER A 131 -26.61 6.49 -1.06
CA SER A 131 -26.92 5.08 -0.82
C SER A 131 -28.32 4.70 -1.30
N LYS A 132 -28.46 3.46 -1.77
CA LYS A 132 -29.72 2.90 -2.27
C LYS A 132 -29.89 1.48 -1.80
N THR A 133 -31.08 1.16 -1.33
CA THR A 133 -31.45 -0.18 -0.92
C THR A 133 -32.29 -0.83 -2.00
N LEU A 134 -31.89 -2.03 -2.42
CA LEU A 134 -32.62 -2.88 -3.34
C LEU A 134 -33.05 -4.15 -2.60
N THR A 135 -34.23 -4.62 -2.91
CA THR A 135 -34.74 -5.91 -2.42
C THR A 135 -35.10 -6.77 -3.61
N GLY A 136 -34.83 -8.07 -3.51
CA GLY A 136 -35.20 -9.05 -4.52
C GLY A 136 -35.53 -10.39 -3.89
N GLU A 137 -36.18 -11.25 -4.66
CA GLU A 137 -36.45 -12.63 -4.28
C GLU A 137 -35.68 -13.54 -5.23
N TYR A 138 -34.75 -14.31 -4.68
CA TYR A 138 -33.93 -15.25 -5.43
C TYR A 138 -34.60 -16.62 -5.44
N THR A 139 -34.95 -17.10 -6.63
CA THR A 139 -35.76 -18.32 -6.82
C THR A 139 -34.93 -19.54 -7.26
N GLY A 140 -33.60 -19.43 -7.26
CA GLY A 140 -32.69 -20.46 -7.79
C GLY A 140 -32.25 -20.22 -9.23
N GLU A 141 -32.85 -19.25 -9.92
CA GLU A 141 -32.41 -18.74 -11.22
C GLU A 141 -31.63 -17.43 -11.07
N GLU A 142 -30.96 -17.00 -12.14
CA GLU A 142 -30.20 -15.76 -12.16
C GLU A 142 -31.05 -14.55 -11.75
N LEU A 143 -30.58 -13.79 -10.75
CA LEU A 143 -31.20 -12.54 -10.29
C LEU A 143 -30.24 -11.38 -10.52
N ALA A 144 -30.72 -10.31 -11.15
CA ALA A 144 -29.96 -9.09 -11.34
C ALA A 144 -30.69 -7.89 -10.70
N LEU A 145 -30.03 -7.24 -9.75
CA LEU A 145 -30.49 -6.00 -9.13
C LEU A 145 -29.66 -4.85 -9.68
N ARG A 146 -30.35 -3.84 -10.22
CA ARG A 146 -29.69 -2.71 -10.91
C ARG A 146 -30.13 -1.39 -10.30
N THR A 147 -29.19 -0.47 -10.20
CA THR A 147 -29.46 0.90 -9.81
C THR A 147 -28.52 1.85 -10.54
N THR A 148 -28.79 3.14 -10.42
CA THR A 148 -27.94 4.19 -10.97
C THR A 148 -27.67 5.25 -9.92
N PHE A 149 -26.51 5.90 -10.00
CA PHE A 149 -26.16 7.10 -9.24
C PHE A 149 -25.81 8.23 -10.20
N SER A 150 -26.01 9.47 -9.79
CA SER A 150 -25.44 10.62 -10.53
C SER A 150 -23.92 10.62 -10.32
N ASP A 151 -23.15 10.98 -11.34
CA ASP A 151 -21.67 10.92 -11.26
C ASP A 151 -21.07 12.04 -10.39
N PHE A 152 -21.14 11.87 -9.06
CA PHE A 152 -20.57 12.77 -8.06
C PHE A 152 -19.08 12.48 -7.78
N GLU A 153 -18.25 12.34 -8.82
CA GLU A 153 -16.85 11.89 -8.70
C GLU A 153 -16.72 10.54 -7.96
N ILE A 154 -17.72 9.67 -8.11
CA ILE A 154 -17.76 8.38 -7.44
C ILE A 154 -16.65 7.50 -8.05
N GLN A 155 -15.85 6.87 -7.20
CA GLN A 155 -14.73 6.03 -7.63
C GLN A 155 -15.04 4.54 -7.47
N LYS A 156 -15.83 4.19 -6.45
CA LYS A 156 -16.19 2.82 -6.14
C LYS A 156 -17.59 2.76 -5.55
N VAL A 157 -18.18 1.58 -5.63
CA VAL A 157 -19.43 1.26 -4.94
C VAL A 157 -19.20 0.10 -3.99
N THR A 158 -19.77 0.22 -2.80
CA THR A 158 -19.77 -0.83 -1.77
C THR A 158 -21.18 -1.39 -1.68
N VAL A 159 -21.30 -2.71 -1.78
CA VAL A 159 -22.58 -3.42 -1.75
C VAL A 159 -22.60 -4.31 -0.51
N LYS A 160 -23.43 -4.00 0.47
CA LYS A 160 -23.72 -4.90 1.57
C LYS A 160 -24.92 -5.76 1.19
N ILE A 161 -24.71 -7.07 1.12
CA ILE A 161 -25.72 -8.06 0.75
C ILE A 161 -26.09 -8.86 1.99
N THR A 162 -27.38 -8.96 2.25
CA THR A 162 -27.97 -9.79 3.30
C THR A 162 -28.86 -10.85 2.66
N VAL A 163 -28.53 -12.13 2.88
CA VAL A 163 -29.34 -13.28 2.43
C VAL A 163 -29.44 -14.28 3.58
N ASN A 164 -30.65 -14.73 3.92
CA ASN A 164 -30.89 -15.72 4.98
C ASN A 164 -30.24 -15.38 6.35
N GLY A 165 -30.06 -14.08 6.64
CA GLY A 165 -29.40 -13.60 7.86
C GLY A 165 -27.86 -13.57 7.80
N GLU A 166 -27.25 -13.98 6.68
CA GLU A 166 -25.82 -13.79 6.43
C GLU A 166 -25.55 -12.49 5.69
N ASP A 167 -24.55 -11.75 6.16
CA ASP A 167 -24.11 -10.50 5.56
C ASP A 167 -22.74 -10.65 4.89
N LYS A 168 -22.63 -10.19 3.66
CA LYS A 168 -21.35 -10.03 2.94
C LYS A 168 -21.26 -8.66 2.31
N THR A 169 -20.03 -8.17 2.18
CA THR A 169 -19.75 -6.90 1.51
C THR A 169 -18.94 -7.16 0.25
N LEU A 170 -19.39 -6.61 -0.87
CA LEU A 170 -18.66 -6.53 -2.12
C LEU A 170 -18.22 -5.08 -2.34
N SER A 171 -17.12 -4.89 -3.04
CA SER A 171 -16.66 -3.59 -3.51
C SER A 171 -16.30 -3.68 -4.99
N ALA A 172 -16.87 -2.79 -5.80
CA ALA A 172 -16.58 -2.68 -7.22
C ALA A 172 -16.07 -1.28 -7.53
N ALA A 173 -14.91 -1.19 -8.17
CA ALA A 173 -14.43 0.07 -8.74
C ALA A 173 -15.32 0.44 -9.94
N VAL A 174 -15.53 1.75 -10.15
CA VAL A 174 -16.28 2.24 -11.31
C VAL A 174 -15.38 2.21 -12.53
N GLU A 175 -15.76 1.39 -13.52
CA GLU A 175 -15.13 1.39 -14.85
C GLU A 175 -15.58 2.65 -15.62
N ARG A 176 -14.65 3.39 -16.21
CA ARG A 176 -14.90 4.62 -16.99
C ARG A 176 -14.51 4.46 -18.44
#